data_AF-A0A519KTK4-F1
#
_entry.id   AF-A0A519KTK4-F1
#
_cell.length_a   1.000
_cell.length_b   1.000
_cell.length_c   1.000
_cell.angle_alpha   90.00
_cell.angle_beta   90.00
_cell.angle_gamma   90.00
#
_symmetry.space_group_name_H-M   'P 1'
#
loop_
_entity.id
_entity.type
_entity.pdbx_description
1 polymer ?
#
loop_
_entity_poly.entity_id
_entity_poly.type
_entity_poly.pdbx_seq_one_letter_code
_entity_poly.pdbx_strand_id
1 'polypeptide(L)' 'MAQGYIRAADLPQVIPVFPLSGVMVLPRGQLPLNIFEPRYLNMIDDAMAGDRIIGMVQPTGGDPELPGLS' A
#
# COMPACT_ATOMS: atom_id res chain seq x y z
N MET A 1 2.59 6.14 20.90
CA MET A 1 4.00 6.48 20.68
C MET A 1 4.57 5.40 19.77
N ALA A 2 4.67 5.65 18.47
CA ALA A 2 5.08 4.64 17.51
C ALA A 2 6.58 4.37 17.72
N GLN A 3 6.90 3.23 18.35
CA GLN A 3 8.25 2.70 18.34
C GLN A 3 8.62 2.55 16.86
N GLY A 4 9.59 3.35 16.40
CA GLY A 4 9.91 3.43 14.98
C GLY A 4 10.33 2.05 14.46
N TYR A 5 9.71 1.62 13.37
CA TYR A 5 10.18 0.51 12.54
C TYR A 5 11.54 0.90 11.94
N ILE A 6 12.60 0.79 12.73
CA ILE A 6 13.96 1.23 12.37
C ILE A 6 14.72 0.06 11.72
N ARG A 7 14.34 -1.18 12.03
CA ARG A 7 14.98 -2.39 11.49
C ARG A 7 13.96 -3.22 10.72
N ALA A 8 14.42 -3.89 9.67
CA ALA A 8 13.58 -4.80 8.88
C ALA A 8 12.97 -5.94 9.74
N ALA A 9 13.63 -6.33 10.83
CA ALA A 9 13.12 -7.32 11.78
C ALA A 9 11.89 -6.85 12.58
N ASP A 10 11.63 -5.55 12.63
CA ASP A 10 10.47 -4.98 13.31
C ASP A 10 9.21 -5.02 12.40
N LEU A 11 9.37 -5.42 11.14
CA LEU A 11 8.27 -5.52 10.17
C LEU A 11 7.57 -6.89 10.24
N PRO A 12 6.25 -6.93 9.96
CA PRO A 12 5.52 -8.17 9.81
C PRO A 12 6.12 -9.05 8.72
N GLN A 13 6.06 -10.37 8.90
CA GLN A 13 6.56 -11.33 7.92
C GLN A 13 5.73 -11.34 6.62
N VAL A 14 4.46 -10.92 6.71
CA VAL A 14 3.53 -10.82 5.58
C VAL A 14 2.92 -9.42 5.62
N ILE A 15 2.99 -8.71 4.50
CA ILE A 15 2.46 -7.36 4.36
C ILE A 15 1.62 -7.28 3.08
N PRO A 16 0.39 -6.73 3.13
CA PRO A 16 -0.39 -6.46 1.93
C PRO A 16 0.30 -5.43 1.06
N VAL A 17 0.32 -5.65 -0.26
CA VAL A 17 1.03 -4.80 -1.21
C VAL A 17 0.04 -4.03 -2.08
N PHE A 18 0.06 -2.71 -1.97
CA PHE A 18 -0.70 -1.80 -2.82
C PHE A 18 0.15 -1.38 -4.04
N PRO A 19 -0.28 -1.69 -5.27
CA PRO A 19 0.41 -1.21 -6.46
C PRO A 19 0.10 0.26 -6.68
N LEU A 20 1.15 1.07 -6.84
CA LEU A 20 1.03 2.49 -7.08
C LEU A 20 1.85 2.89 -8.31
N SER A 21 1.16 3.08 -9.42
CA SER A 21 1.75 3.47 -10.70
C SER A 21 1.86 4.99 -10.84
N GLY A 22 2.89 5.47 -11.53
CA GLY A 22 2.97 6.86 -12.00
C GLY A 22 3.29 7.91 -10.93
N VAL A 23 3.78 7.54 -9.75
CA VAL A 23 4.13 8.49 -8.69
C VAL A 23 5.39 8.07 -7.94
N MET A 24 6.17 9.06 -7.51
CA MET A 24 7.36 8.92 -6.67
C MET A 24 7.03 9.44 -5.27
N VAL A 25 7.06 8.57 -4.27
CA VAL A 25 6.85 8.96 -2.87
C VAL A 25 8.19 8.97 -2.16
N LEU A 26 8.55 10.12 -1.61
CA LEU A 26 9.78 10.24 -0.81
C LEU A 26 9.58 9.64 0.58
N PRO A 27 10.65 9.18 1.24
CA PRO A 27 10.58 8.75 2.64
C PRO A 27 9.93 9.83 3.51
N ARG A 28 8.97 9.42 4.34
CA ARG A 28 8.17 10.31 5.21
C ARG A 28 7.23 11.28 4.46
N GLY A 29 7.11 11.15 3.14
CA GLY A 29 6.10 11.85 2.36
C GLY A 29 4.70 11.35 2.71
N GLN A 30 3.73 12.26 2.76
CA GLN A 30 2.33 11.92 2.91
C GLN A 30 1.66 11.99 1.53
N LEU A 31 1.15 10.87 1.05
CA LEU A 31 0.38 10.81 -0.19
C LEU A 31 -1.05 10.39 0.15
N PRO A 32 -2.05 11.28 -0.01
CA PRO A 32 -3.45 10.89 0.08
C PRO A 32 -3.77 9.92 -1.06
N LEU A 33 -4.24 8.71 -0.71
CA LEU A 33 -4.67 7.71 -1.68
C LEU A 33 -6.19 7.66 -1.72
N ASN A 34 -6.74 7.74 -2.93
CA ASN A 34 -8.14 7.52 -3.19
C ASN A 34 -8.34 6.06 -3.58
N ILE A 35 -9.04 5.30 -2.74
CA ILE A 35 -9.21 3.86 -2.91
C ILE A 35 -10.70 3.59 -3.14
N PHE A 36 -11.02 3.09 -4.33
CA PHE A 36 -12.41 2.87 -4.72
C PHE A 36 -12.70 1.43 -5.14
N GLU A 37 -11.68 0.68 -5.58
CA GLU A 37 -11.92 -0.70 -6.02
C GLU A 37 -12.16 -1.63 -4.83
N PRO A 38 -13.20 -2.49 -4.87
CA PRO A 38 -13.57 -3.37 -3.75
C PRO A 38 -12.41 -4.24 -3.24
N ARG A 39 -11.54 -4.73 -4.13
CA ARG A 39 -10.37 -5.54 -3.75
C ARG A 39 -9.38 -4.78 -2.86
N TYR A 40 -9.19 -3.48 -3.12
CA TYR A 40 -8.28 -2.66 -2.33
C TYR A 40 -8.93 -2.17 -1.04
N LEU A 41 -10.25 -1.95 -1.04
CA LEU A 41 -11.00 -1.66 0.20
C LEU A 41 -10.87 -2.82 1.19
N ASN A 42 -11.13 -4.05 0.75
CA ASN A 42 -10.99 -5.24 1.60
C ASN A 42 -9.55 -5.38 2.14
N MET A 43 -8.54 -5.15 1.28
CA MET A 43 -7.14 -5.18 1.70
C MET A 43 -6.80 -4.11 2.75
N ILE A 44 -7.35 -2.90 2.62
CA ILE A 44 -7.18 -1.82 3.60
C ILE A 44 -7.83 -2.21 4.92
N ASP A 45 -9.05 -2.75 4.88
CA ASP A 45 -9.77 -3.19 6.08
C ASP A 45 -8.98 -4.27 6.83
N ASP A 46 -8.46 -5.26 6.11
CA ASP A 46 -7.61 -6.33 6.66
C ASP A 46 -6.32 -5.76 7.28
N ALA A 47 -5.65 -4.83 6.57
CA ALA A 47 -4.44 -4.18 7.08
C ALA A 47 -4.71 -3.35 8.34
N MET A 48 -5.85 -2.67 8.40
CA MET A 48 -6.28 -1.83 9.52
C MET A 48 -6.65 -2.65 10.76
N ALA A 49 -7.16 -3.87 10.56
CA ALA A 49 -7.43 -4.84 11.63
C ALA A 49 -6.15 -5.47 12.21
N GLY A 50 -5.07 -5.56 11.41
CA GLY A 50 -3.78 -6.10 11.81
C GLY A 50 -2.76 -5.03 12.25
N ASP A 51 -1.54 -5.14 11.72
CA ASP A 51 -0.39 -4.30 12.10
C ASP A 51 -0.46 -2.85 11.56
N ARG A 52 -1.47 -2.54 10.74
CA ARG A 52 -1.66 -1.23 10.10
C ARG A 52 -0.47 -0.81 9.22
N ILE A 53 0.16 -1.80 8.60
CA ILE A 53 1.27 -1.63 7.67
C ILE A 53 0.82 -2.11 6.30
N ILE A 54 1.09 -1.30 5.29
CA ILE A 54 0.86 -1.62 3.88
C ILE A 54 2.17 -1.36 3.14
N GLY A 55 2.58 -2.32 2.32
CA GLY A 55 3.70 -2.17 1.41
C GLY A 55 3.24 -1.46 0.14
N MET A 56 4.04 -0.53 -0.37
CA MET A 56 3.80 0.11 -1.65
C MET A 56 4.80 -0.39 -2.68
N VAL A 57 4.32 -0.79 -3.86
CA VAL A 57 5.18 -1.20 -4.97
C VAL A 57 4.88 -0.35 -6.19
N GLN A 58 5.92 0.09 -6.89
CA GLN A 58 5.81 0.75 -8.18
C GLN A 58 6.03 -0.31 -9.28
N PRO A 59 4.98 -0.70 -10.04
CA PRO A 59 5.13 -1.70 -11.08
C PRO A 59 6.03 -1.21 -12.22
N THR A 60 6.94 -2.05 -12.71
CA THR A 60 7.74 -1.81 -13.93
C THR A 60 6.96 -2.29 -15.15
N GLY A 61 6.06 -1.43 -15.65
CA GLY A 61 5.20 -1.70 -16.80
C GLY A 61 4.04 -0.70 -16.77
N GLY A 62 4.11 0.32 -17.63
CA GLY A 62 3.19 1.45 -17.64
C GLY A 62 1.73 1.06 -17.76
N ASP A 63 0.92 1.89 -17.13
CA ASP A 63 -0.53 1.85 -16.90
C ASP A 63 -1.10 0.57 -16.26
N PRO A 64 -1.73 0.67 -15.06
CA PRO A 64 -2.51 -0.44 -14.54
C PRO A 64 -3.60 -0.72 -15.58
N GLU A 65 -3.72 -1.97 -15.98
CA GLU A 65 -4.90 -2.46 -16.67
C GLU A 65 -6.08 -2.23 -15.71
N LEU A 66 -6.67 -1.04 -15.77
CA LEU A 66 -7.90 -0.70 -15.07
C LEU A 66 -8.91 -1.73 -15.58
N PRO A 67 -9.39 -2.65 -14.73
CA PRO A 67 -10.43 -3.58 -15.17
C PRO A 67 -11.58 -2.72 -15.65
N GLY A 68 -12.04 -2.94 -16.89
CA GLY A 68 -13.11 -2.15 -17.48
C GLY A 68 -14.26 -2.04 -16.49
N LEU A 69 -14.55 -0.80 -16.07
CA LEU A 69 -15.70 -0.51 -15.22
C LEU A 69 -16.94 -0.71 -16.10
N SER A 70 -17.44 -1.95 -16.12
CA SER A 70 -18.75 -2.30 -16.69
C SER A 70 -19.86 -1.86 -15.75
#